data_AF-A0A1X0NKP1-F1
#
_entry.id   AF-A0A1X0NKP1-F1
#
_cell.length_a   1.000
_cell.length_b   1.000
_cell.length_c   1.000
_cell.angle_alpha   90.00
_cell.angle_beta   90.00
_cell.angle_gamma   90.00
#
_symmetry.space_group_name_H-M   'P 1'
#
loop_
_entity.id
_entity.type
_entity.pdbx_description
1 polymer ?
#
loop_
_entity_poly.entity_id
_entity_poly.type
_entity_poly.pdbx_seq_one_letter_code
_entity_poly.pdbx_strand_id
1 'polypeptide(L)'
;MFCTTESTDGTDSLQCTSDRQSMGRCGIQTYERDLEGQFQYFSDAMTGGERASQMDYCPFITAESGFSCTDGDQSQMPGSLIAANSRCVQGENLIADDTAVGAVCVEVSCKFKVVSVRYSGNIEWHSCYEGETLTVNGGALQGKIVCPKYADVCNTLNRKVDESQGPRTRAAIMGVRGNDGNTDGSVTAAIFAPLLFIFLAVSTIMAP
;
A
#
# COMPACT_ATOMS: atom_id res chain seq x y z
N MET A 1 0.28 -19.59 -4.44
CA MET A 1 -0.16 -20.08 -3.12
C MET A 1 1.02 -20.71 -2.42
N PHE A 2 1.59 -21.77 -2.99
CA PHE A 2 2.83 -22.39 -2.49
C PHE A 2 4.08 -21.73 -3.08
N CYS A 3 5.21 -21.89 -2.39
CA CYS A 3 6.50 -21.34 -2.77
C CYS A 3 7.58 -22.43 -2.66
N THR A 4 8.63 -22.36 -3.48
CA THR A 4 9.65 -23.41 -3.57
C THR A 4 11.07 -22.89 -3.40
N THR A 5 11.21 -21.59 -3.14
CA THR A 5 12.50 -20.91 -3.07
C THR A 5 12.67 -20.36 -1.67
N GLU A 6 13.83 -20.66 -1.08
CA GLU A 6 14.25 -20.07 0.19
C GLU A 6 14.26 -18.56 0.10
N SER A 7 13.80 -17.91 1.17
CA SER A 7 13.87 -16.45 1.30
C SER A 7 15.15 -16.08 2.04
N THR A 8 15.78 -14.97 1.67
CA THR A 8 16.88 -14.39 2.47
C THR A 8 16.30 -13.54 3.60
N ASP A 9 17.13 -13.02 4.50
CA ASP A 9 16.69 -12.07 5.53
C ASP A 9 16.49 -10.64 4.99
N GLY A 10 16.85 -10.39 3.73
CA GLY A 10 16.71 -9.09 3.08
C GLY A 10 15.26 -8.70 2.79
N THR A 11 14.98 -7.39 2.76
CA THR A 11 13.66 -6.83 2.42
C THR A 11 13.26 -7.06 0.96
N ASP A 12 14.24 -7.24 0.09
CA ASP A 12 14.11 -7.57 -1.34
C ASP A 12 13.50 -8.96 -1.59
N SER A 13 13.59 -9.85 -0.61
CA SER A 13 13.01 -11.20 -0.67
C SER A 13 11.64 -11.32 0.02
N LEU A 14 11.11 -10.24 0.60
CA LEU A 14 9.76 -10.21 1.13
C LEU A 14 8.74 -10.41 0.00
N GLN A 15 7.71 -11.22 0.28
CA GLN A 15 6.62 -11.50 -0.63
C GLN A 15 5.28 -11.30 0.07
N CYS A 16 4.22 -11.12 -0.71
CA CYS A 16 2.86 -11.05 -0.14
C CYS A 16 2.33 -12.40 0.31
N THR A 17 1.70 -12.41 1.49
CA THR A 17 0.85 -13.51 1.92
C THR A 17 -0.33 -13.71 0.96
N SER A 18 -0.90 -14.91 0.93
CA SER A 18 -1.97 -15.25 -0.02
C SER A 18 -3.24 -14.39 0.16
N ASP A 19 -3.49 -13.89 1.36
CA ASP A 19 -4.62 -13.00 1.68
C ASP A 19 -4.29 -11.52 1.47
N ARG A 20 -3.04 -11.21 1.09
CA ARG A 20 -2.50 -9.86 0.84
C ARG A 20 -2.60 -8.93 2.05
N GLN A 21 -2.69 -9.46 3.27
CA GLN A 21 -2.78 -8.63 4.48
C GLN A 21 -1.44 -8.38 5.16
N SER A 22 -0.38 -9.10 4.76
CA SER A 22 0.96 -8.95 5.31
C SER A 22 2.02 -9.18 4.24
N MET A 23 3.21 -8.66 4.48
CA MET A 23 4.42 -9.20 3.86
C MET A 23 4.95 -10.36 4.69
N GLY A 24 5.74 -11.20 4.05
CA GLY A 24 6.15 -12.48 4.60
C GLY A 24 7.26 -13.14 3.79
N ARG A 25 7.59 -14.36 4.20
CA ARG A 25 8.65 -15.17 3.60
C ARG A 25 8.16 -16.58 3.30
N CYS A 26 8.82 -17.25 2.39
CA CYS A 26 8.53 -18.65 2.14
C CYS A 26 8.92 -19.47 3.37
N GLY A 27 7.93 -20.07 4.04
CA GLY A 27 8.13 -20.88 5.23
C GLY A 27 8.63 -22.27 4.87
N ILE A 28 9.88 -22.39 4.43
CA ILE A 28 10.56 -23.67 4.23
C ILE A 28 11.46 -23.94 5.44
N GLN A 29 11.52 -25.20 5.84
CA GLN A 29 12.39 -25.65 6.92
C GLN A 29 12.98 -27.03 6.63
N THR A 30 14.12 -27.29 7.26
CA THR A 30 14.77 -28.59 7.25
C THR A 30 14.44 -29.34 8.55
N TYR A 31 14.02 -30.58 8.42
CA TYR A 31 13.73 -31.49 9.52
C TYR A 31 14.93 -32.38 9.85
N GLU A 32 14.99 -32.90 11.08
CA GLU A 32 16.06 -33.82 11.50
C GLU A 32 15.96 -35.22 10.89
N ARG A 33 14.80 -35.56 10.31
CA ARG A 33 14.49 -36.85 9.71
C ARG A 33 13.64 -36.63 8.47
N ASP A 34 13.71 -37.58 7.56
CA ASP A 34 12.87 -37.62 6.37
C ASP A 34 11.39 -37.44 6.74
N LEU A 35 10.70 -36.60 5.97
CA LEU A 35 9.26 -36.51 6.00
C LEU A 35 8.65 -37.82 5.46
N GLU A 36 7.40 -38.10 5.83
CA GLU A 36 6.69 -39.23 5.22
C GLU A 36 6.55 -39.00 3.71
N GLY A 37 6.58 -40.06 2.91
CA GLY A 37 6.69 -39.95 1.44
C GLY A 37 5.63 -39.07 0.79
N GLN A 38 4.42 -39.01 1.33
CA GLN A 38 3.34 -38.14 0.84
C GLN A 38 3.56 -36.64 1.09
N PHE A 39 4.52 -36.27 1.95
CA PHE A 39 4.85 -34.90 2.34
C PHE A 39 6.23 -34.44 1.80
N GLN A 40 6.91 -35.28 1.01
CA GLN A 40 8.20 -34.95 0.39
C GLN A 40 7.96 -34.22 -0.95
N TYR A 41 7.87 -32.90 -0.90
CA TYR A 41 7.66 -32.05 -2.09
C TYR A 41 8.97 -31.58 -2.76
N PHE A 42 10.07 -31.69 -2.04
CA PHE A 42 11.40 -31.27 -2.47
C PHE A 42 12.27 -32.48 -2.82
N SER A 43 13.39 -32.23 -3.51
CA SER A 43 14.38 -33.28 -3.79
C SER A 43 15.08 -33.77 -2.52
N ASP A 44 15.18 -32.92 -1.51
CA ASP A 44 15.60 -33.30 -0.16
C ASP A 44 14.39 -33.78 0.64
N ALA A 45 14.42 -35.05 1.08
CA ALA A 45 13.36 -35.70 1.84
C ALA A 45 13.12 -35.06 3.22
N MET A 46 14.08 -34.28 3.72
CA MET A 46 13.99 -33.57 5.00
C MET A 46 13.46 -32.13 4.85
N THR A 47 13.18 -31.67 3.62
CA THR A 47 12.72 -30.29 3.38
C THR A 47 11.21 -30.24 3.17
N GLY A 48 10.56 -29.29 3.84
CA GLY A 48 9.13 -29.04 3.67
C GLY A 48 8.71 -27.73 4.33
N GLY A 49 7.42 -27.44 4.24
CA GLY A 49 6.79 -26.34 4.95
C GLY A 49 6.57 -26.65 6.43
N GLU A 50 6.26 -25.61 7.21
CA GLU A 50 6.07 -25.75 8.65
C GLU A 50 4.88 -26.65 9.04
N ARG A 51 5.14 -27.69 9.85
CA ARG A 51 4.11 -28.57 10.41
C ARG A 51 2.98 -27.82 11.12
N ALA A 52 3.32 -26.81 11.92
CA ALA A 52 2.35 -26.04 12.70
C ALA A 52 1.34 -25.27 11.83
N SER A 53 1.71 -25.00 10.57
CA SER A 53 0.81 -24.36 9.61
C SER A 53 -0.32 -25.26 9.11
N GLN A 54 -0.30 -26.57 9.39
CA GLN A 54 -1.35 -27.54 8.99
C GLN A 54 -1.64 -27.56 7.48
N MET A 55 -0.61 -27.33 6.67
CA MET A 55 -0.69 -27.34 5.20
C MET A 55 -0.06 -28.62 4.60
N ASP A 56 -0.08 -29.74 5.32
CA ASP A 56 0.56 -30.99 4.90
C ASP A 56 2.04 -30.84 4.53
N TYR A 57 2.79 -29.93 5.20
CA TYR A 57 4.16 -29.56 4.84
C TYR A 57 4.30 -28.87 3.47
N CYS A 58 3.20 -28.39 2.86
CA CYS A 58 3.29 -27.53 1.68
C CYS A 58 3.78 -26.14 2.12
N PRO A 59 4.96 -25.68 1.67
CA PRO A 59 5.46 -24.34 1.97
C PRO A 59 4.62 -23.25 1.28
N PHE A 60 4.39 -22.15 1.98
CA PHE A 60 3.71 -20.97 1.48
C PHE A 60 4.31 -19.71 2.13
N ILE A 61 3.87 -18.54 1.68
CA ILE A 61 4.33 -17.28 2.27
C ILE A 61 3.65 -17.08 3.62
N THR A 62 4.42 -17.26 4.70
CA THR A 62 4.00 -17.02 6.07
C THR A 62 4.20 -15.55 6.42
N ALA A 63 3.26 -14.96 7.16
CA ALA A 63 3.34 -13.56 7.56
C ALA A 63 4.53 -13.34 8.51
N GLU A 64 5.31 -12.29 8.25
CA GLU A 64 6.40 -11.89 9.13
C GLU A 64 5.85 -11.03 10.28
N SER A 65 6.32 -11.25 11.50
CA SER A 65 5.87 -10.48 12.66
C SER A 65 6.20 -9.00 12.49
N GLY A 66 5.19 -8.13 12.62
CA GLY A 66 5.34 -6.68 12.43
C GLY A 66 5.06 -6.19 11.00
N PHE A 67 4.91 -7.09 10.01
CA PHE A 67 4.77 -6.73 8.59
C PHE A 67 3.31 -6.67 8.09
N SER A 68 2.35 -6.56 9.01
CA SER A 68 0.93 -6.41 8.69
C SER A 68 0.68 -5.10 7.95
N CYS A 69 -0.05 -5.15 6.83
CA CYS A 69 -0.39 -3.97 6.06
C CYS A 69 -1.47 -3.11 6.72
N THR A 70 -2.26 -3.66 7.64
CA THR A 70 -3.38 -2.94 8.25
C THR A 70 -3.04 -2.23 9.55
N ASP A 71 -2.06 -2.75 10.28
CA ASP A 71 -1.73 -2.35 11.65
C ASP A 71 -0.30 -2.74 12.07
N GLY A 72 0.57 -3.09 11.11
CA GLY A 72 1.96 -3.43 11.38
C GLY A 72 2.84 -2.22 11.71
N ASP A 73 4.10 -2.50 12.01
CA ASP A 73 5.11 -1.48 12.34
C ASP A 73 5.69 -0.87 11.07
N GLN A 74 5.24 0.34 10.73
CA GLN A 74 5.71 1.05 9.54
C GLN A 74 7.23 1.29 9.54
N SER A 75 7.88 1.34 10.71
CA SER A 75 9.34 1.52 10.77
C SER A 75 10.12 0.32 10.22
N GLN A 76 9.50 -0.86 10.15
CA GLN A 76 10.07 -2.08 9.57
C GLN A 76 9.72 -2.28 8.11
N MET A 77 8.87 -1.42 7.54
CA MET A 77 8.31 -1.57 6.19
C MET A 77 8.60 -0.34 5.32
N PRO A 78 9.86 -0.11 4.91
CA PRO A 78 10.22 1.00 4.03
C PRO A 78 9.33 1.08 2.79
N GLY A 79 8.88 2.29 2.44
CA GLY A 79 8.03 2.52 1.26
C GLY A 79 6.59 2.00 1.38
N SER A 80 6.21 1.39 2.51
CA SER A 80 4.85 0.91 2.74
C SER A 80 3.94 1.99 3.33
N LEU A 81 2.68 1.96 2.91
CA LEU A 81 1.59 2.77 3.44
C LEU A 81 0.66 1.89 4.27
N ILE A 82 0.62 2.10 5.59
CA ILE A 82 -0.17 1.30 6.53
C ILE A 82 -1.50 1.99 6.81
N ALA A 83 -2.61 1.33 6.45
CA ALA A 83 -3.96 1.82 6.62
C ALA A 83 -4.95 0.64 6.68
N ALA A 84 -6.17 0.87 7.17
CA ALA A 84 -7.17 -0.20 7.34
C ALA A 84 -7.48 -1.00 6.05
N ASN A 85 -7.36 -0.34 4.88
CA ASN A 85 -7.56 -0.95 3.56
C ASN A 85 -6.26 -1.17 2.80
N SER A 86 -5.11 -1.09 3.47
CA SER A 86 -3.84 -1.42 2.85
C SER A 86 -3.71 -2.92 2.64
N ARG A 87 -3.13 -3.27 1.49
CA ARG A 87 -2.86 -4.64 1.09
C ARG A 87 -1.45 -4.73 0.54
N CYS A 88 -0.86 -5.90 0.69
CA CYS A 88 0.45 -6.20 0.13
C CYS A 88 0.34 -6.34 -1.40
N VAL A 89 1.27 -5.69 -2.10
CA VAL A 89 1.48 -5.84 -3.53
C VAL A 89 2.93 -6.25 -3.81
N GLN A 90 3.11 -7.10 -4.82
CA GLN A 90 4.44 -7.57 -5.21
C GLN A 90 5.17 -6.46 -5.98
N GLY A 91 6.48 -6.40 -5.83
CA GLY A 91 7.34 -5.46 -6.50
C GLY A 91 8.15 -6.06 -7.65
N GLU A 92 8.49 -5.21 -8.62
CA GLU A 92 9.55 -5.47 -9.58
C GLU A 92 10.54 -4.31 -9.52
N ASN A 93 11.77 -4.60 -9.07
CA ASN A 93 12.82 -3.60 -8.85
C ASN A 93 12.34 -2.43 -7.98
N LEU A 94 11.57 -2.71 -6.94
CA LEU A 94 11.14 -1.67 -6.00
C LEU A 94 12.31 -1.24 -5.12
N ILE A 95 12.42 0.07 -4.96
CA ILE A 95 13.40 0.72 -4.09
C ILE A 95 12.63 1.70 -3.20
N ALA A 96 12.78 1.53 -1.90
CA ALA A 96 12.23 2.41 -0.88
C ALA A 96 13.37 3.00 -0.05
N ASP A 97 13.51 4.32 -0.05
CA ASP A 97 14.59 5.04 0.66
C ASP A 97 15.98 4.39 0.44
N ASP A 98 16.36 4.20 -0.83
CA ASP A 98 17.59 3.54 -1.30
C ASP A 98 17.76 2.05 -0.93
N THR A 99 16.72 1.43 -0.37
CA THR A 99 16.70 0.00 0.00
C THR A 99 15.84 -0.80 -0.97
N ALA A 100 16.38 -1.91 -1.50
CA ALA A 100 15.60 -2.81 -2.34
C ALA A 100 14.52 -3.54 -1.52
N VAL A 101 13.29 -3.58 -2.04
CA VAL A 101 12.15 -4.25 -1.39
C VAL A 101 11.42 -5.16 -2.38
N GLY A 102 11.01 -6.35 -1.93
CA GLY A 102 10.36 -7.35 -2.78
C GLY A 102 8.85 -7.17 -2.86
N ALA A 103 8.27 -6.59 -1.81
CA ALA A 103 6.86 -6.28 -1.69
C ALA A 103 6.69 -5.03 -0.81
N VAL A 104 5.52 -4.39 -0.90
CA VAL A 104 5.15 -3.24 -0.08
C VAL A 104 3.65 -3.26 0.22
N CYS A 105 3.24 -2.57 1.27
CA CYS A 105 1.83 -2.28 1.52
C CYS A 105 1.40 -0.99 0.80
N VAL A 106 0.28 -1.05 0.10
CA VAL A 106 -0.37 0.10 -0.53
C VAL A 106 -1.82 0.16 -0.11
N GLU A 107 -2.39 1.35 -0.01
CA GLU A 107 -3.80 1.50 0.27
C GLU A 107 -4.60 1.16 -0.98
N VAL A 108 -5.62 0.33 -0.83
CA VAL A 108 -6.42 -0.17 -1.94
C VAL A 108 -7.84 0.39 -1.87
N SER A 109 -8.35 0.79 -3.03
CA SER A 109 -9.76 1.07 -3.25
C SER A 109 -10.31 0.23 -4.41
N CYS A 110 -11.55 -0.23 -4.31
CA CYS A 110 -12.18 -1.12 -5.30
C CYS A 110 -13.43 -0.53 -5.96
N LYS A 111 -13.50 0.80 -6.02
CA LYS A 111 -14.62 1.52 -6.63
C LYS A 111 -14.70 1.25 -8.13
N PHE A 112 -15.93 1.25 -8.65
CA PHE A 112 -16.22 1.09 -10.07
C PHE A 112 -15.65 -0.21 -10.68
N LYS A 113 -15.44 -1.25 -9.87
CA LYS A 113 -14.82 -2.53 -10.26
C LYS A 113 -13.38 -2.39 -10.78
N VAL A 114 -12.66 -1.37 -10.33
CA VAL A 114 -11.26 -1.13 -10.66
C VAL A 114 -10.47 -1.12 -9.36
N VAL A 115 -9.38 -1.88 -9.30
CA VAL A 115 -8.40 -1.75 -8.22
C VAL A 115 -7.66 -0.43 -8.44
N SER A 116 -7.77 0.47 -7.48
CA SER A 116 -6.98 1.70 -7.43
C SER A 116 -6.06 1.63 -6.22
N VAL A 117 -4.83 2.08 -6.40
CA VAL A 117 -3.81 2.04 -5.34
C VAL A 117 -3.30 3.44 -5.03
N ARG A 118 -3.03 3.68 -3.76
CA ARG A 118 -2.27 4.82 -3.27
C ARG A 118 -1.05 4.30 -2.50
N TYR A 119 0.13 4.79 -2.83
CA TYR A 119 1.41 4.27 -2.35
C TYR A 119 2.23 5.35 -1.65
N SER A 120 3.25 4.94 -0.87
CA SER A 120 4.06 5.89 -0.09
C SER A 120 4.73 6.95 -0.97
N GLY A 121 4.72 8.20 -0.50
CA GLY A 121 5.23 9.34 -1.26
C GLY A 121 4.31 9.84 -2.38
N ASN A 122 3.08 9.33 -2.52
CA ASN A 122 2.07 9.82 -3.45
C ASN A 122 0.68 9.89 -2.78
N ILE A 123 -0.01 11.03 -2.91
CA ILE A 123 -1.35 11.24 -2.34
C ILE A 123 -2.50 10.87 -3.29
N GLU A 124 -2.21 10.73 -4.58
CA GLU A 124 -3.17 10.44 -5.63
C GLU A 124 -3.46 8.94 -5.76
N TRP A 125 -4.66 8.64 -6.29
CA TRP A 125 -5.08 7.27 -6.58
C TRP A 125 -4.74 6.92 -8.02
N HIS A 126 -4.12 5.76 -8.21
CA HIS A 126 -3.70 5.25 -9.52
C HIS A 126 -4.44 3.98 -9.84
N SER A 127 -4.95 3.85 -11.07
CA SER A 127 -5.52 2.60 -11.56
C SER A 127 -4.45 1.50 -11.60
N CYS A 128 -4.79 0.31 -11.13
CA CYS A 128 -3.93 -0.87 -11.18
C CYS A 128 -4.72 -2.03 -11.78
N TYR A 129 -4.66 -2.19 -13.11
CA TYR A 129 -5.39 -3.26 -13.78
C TYR A 129 -4.71 -4.61 -13.57
N GLU A 130 -5.52 -5.65 -13.31
CA GLU A 130 -5.02 -6.99 -12.98
C GLU A 130 -3.97 -7.50 -13.99
N GLY A 131 -2.80 -7.90 -13.47
CA GLY A 131 -1.70 -8.44 -14.28
C GLY A 131 -0.83 -7.39 -14.97
N GLU A 132 -1.19 -6.11 -14.93
CA GLU A 132 -0.32 -5.03 -15.39
C GLU A 132 0.72 -4.65 -14.33
N THR A 133 1.71 -3.86 -14.74
CA THR A 133 2.67 -3.24 -13.83
C THR A 133 2.44 -1.74 -13.76
N LEU A 134 2.24 -1.22 -12.55
CA LEU A 134 2.18 0.22 -12.30
C LEU A 134 3.59 0.73 -11.98
N THR A 135 4.14 1.61 -12.83
CA THR A 135 5.40 2.29 -12.51
C THR A 135 5.15 3.32 -11.42
N VAL A 136 5.87 3.20 -10.32
CA VAL A 136 5.85 4.14 -9.21
C VAL A 136 7.13 4.98 -9.25
N ASN A 137 6.96 6.30 -9.18
CA ASN A 137 8.05 7.25 -9.11
C ASN A 137 7.68 8.33 -8.09
N GLY A 138 7.70 7.93 -6.82
CA GLY A 138 7.52 8.82 -5.68
C GLY A 138 8.85 9.12 -5.00
N GLY A 139 8.84 10.11 -4.10
CA GLY A 139 10.04 10.43 -3.30
C GLY A 139 10.47 9.28 -2.37
N ALA A 140 9.52 8.48 -1.88
CA ALA A 140 9.75 7.41 -0.91
C ALA A 140 9.70 5.99 -1.52
N LEU A 141 9.18 5.84 -2.74
CA LEU A 141 9.04 4.53 -3.41
C LEU A 141 9.20 4.69 -4.92
N GLN A 142 10.11 3.91 -5.49
CA GLN A 142 10.43 3.88 -6.91
C GLN A 142 10.42 2.45 -7.43
N GLY A 143 10.17 2.26 -8.72
CA GLY A 143 10.17 0.94 -9.38
C GLY A 143 8.81 0.58 -9.97
N LYS A 144 8.39 -0.67 -9.85
CA LYS A 144 7.09 -1.14 -10.35
C LYS A 144 6.35 -1.98 -9.34
N ILE A 145 5.04 -1.75 -9.25
CA ILE A 145 4.10 -2.59 -8.51
C ILE A 145 3.44 -3.55 -9.51
N VAL A 146 3.37 -4.83 -9.17
CA VAL A 146 2.58 -5.82 -9.91
C VAL A 146 1.13 -5.72 -9.44
N CYS A 147 0.24 -5.35 -10.34
CA CYS A 147 -1.16 -5.11 -10.00
C CYS A 147 -1.87 -6.41 -9.60
N PRO A 148 -2.46 -6.45 -8.39
CA PRO A 148 -3.10 -7.65 -7.89
C PRO A 148 -4.40 -7.96 -8.63
N LYS A 149 -4.88 -9.19 -8.49
CA LYS A 149 -6.22 -9.54 -8.95
C LYS A 149 -7.26 -8.82 -8.12
N TYR A 150 -8.36 -8.43 -8.76
CA TYR A 150 -9.47 -7.77 -8.04
C TYR A 150 -9.97 -8.64 -6.87
N ALA A 151 -10.14 -9.94 -7.09
CA ALA A 151 -10.64 -10.86 -6.08
C ALA A 151 -9.69 -11.04 -4.87
N ASP A 152 -8.38 -10.88 -5.07
CA ASP A 152 -7.38 -11.08 -4.01
C ASP A 152 -7.42 -9.95 -2.98
N VAL A 153 -7.77 -8.73 -3.40
CA VAL A 153 -7.75 -7.55 -2.54
C VAL A 153 -9.15 -7.05 -2.19
N CYS A 154 -10.11 -7.10 -3.12
CA CYS A 154 -11.40 -6.46 -2.93
C CYS A 154 -12.41 -7.28 -2.10
N ASN A 155 -12.27 -8.61 -2.07
CA ASN A 155 -13.22 -9.46 -1.34
C ASN A 155 -13.08 -9.36 0.18
N THR A 156 -11.89 -8.97 0.66
CA THR A 156 -11.58 -8.84 2.09
C THR A 156 -11.48 -7.38 2.54
N LEU A 157 -11.73 -6.41 1.64
CA LEU A 157 -11.63 -4.98 1.94
C LEU A 157 -12.77 -4.49 2.83
N ASN A 158 -12.47 -3.51 3.68
CA ASN A 158 -13.51 -2.83 4.45
C ASN A 158 -14.25 -1.84 3.54
N ARG A 159 -15.44 -2.25 3.09
CA ARG A 159 -16.27 -1.45 2.18
C ARG A 159 -16.65 -0.08 2.75
N LYS A 160 -16.86 0.06 4.06
CA LYS A 160 -17.20 1.37 4.66
C LYS A 160 -16.02 2.33 4.57
N VAL A 161 -14.81 1.82 4.85
CA VAL A 161 -13.59 2.60 4.68
C VAL A 161 -13.40 2.94 3.21
N ASP A 162 -13.57 2.00 2.30
CA ASP A 162 -13.47 2.23 0.85
C ASP A 162 -14.49 3.24 0.35
N GLU A 163 -15.74 3.19 0.80
CA GLU A 163 -16.75 4.20 0.47
C GLU A 163 -16.27 5.60 0.85
N SER A 164 -15.68 5.75 2.04
CA SER A 164 -15.14 7.02 2.54
C SER A 164 -13.77 7.44 1.96
N GLN A 165 -12.91 6.49 1.61
CA GLN A 165 -11.53 6.66 1.18
C GLN A 165 -11.34 6.05 -0.21
N GLY A 166 -10.93 6.83 -1.20
CA GLY A 166 -10.80 6.33 -2.56
C GLY A 166 -11.04 7.42 -3.60
N PRO A 167 -10.89 7.09 -4.89
CA PRO A 167 -11.25 8.00 -5.96
C PRO A 167 -12.74 8.36 -5.89
N ARG A 168 -13.06 9.66 -6.01
CA ARG A 168 -14.44 10.16 -5.93
C ARG A 168 -15.24 9.88 -7.19
N THR A 169 -14.59 9.90 -8.35
CA THR A 169 -15.23 9.74 -9.66
C THR A 169 -14.46 8.75 -10.50
N ARG A 170 -15.14 8.14 -11.47
CA ARG A 170 -14.50 7.27 -12.46
C ARG A 170 -13.50 8.04 -13.35
N ALA A 171 -13.67 9.35 -13.52
CA ALA A 171 -12.75 10.20 -14.27
C ALA A 171 -11.41 10.38 -13.54
N ALA A 172 -11.44 10.54 -12.21
CA ALA A 172 -10.24 10.61 -11.37
C ALA A 172 -9.39 9.32 -11.48
N ILE A 173 -10.03 8.18 -11.71
CA ILE A 173 -9.37 6.87 -11.91
C ILE A 173 -8.66 6.81 -13.27
N MET A 174 -9.28 7.37 -14.32
CA MET A 174 -8.74 7.33 -15.69
C MET A 174 -7.69 8.43 -15.96
N GLY A 175 -7.31 9.23 -14.96
CA GLY A 175 -6.38 10.35 -15.14
C GLY A 175 -6.91 11.43 -16.09
N VAL A 176 -8.22 11.44 -16.38
CA VAL A 176 -8.83 12.52 -17.14
C VAL A 176 -8.92 13.69 -16.18
N ARG A 177 -8.06 14.70 -16.38
CA ARG A 177 -8.21 16.02 -15.75
C ARG A 177 -9.54 16.62 -16.21
N GLY A 178 -10.62 16.23 -15.55
CA GLY A 178 -11.85 16.99 -15.54
C GLY A 178 -11.53 18.35 -14.94
N ASN A 179 -11.91 19.42 -15.64
CA ASN A 179 -11.95 20.74 -15.05
C ASN A 179 -13.05 20.71 -14.00
N ASP A 180 -12.72 20.28 -12.78
CA ASP A 180 -13.63 20.23 -11.66
C ASP A 180 -13.95 21.67 -11.25
N GLY A 181 -14.88 22.28 -11.97
CA GLY A 181 -15.64 23.43 -11.51
C GLY A 181 -16.54 23.00 -10.36
N ASN A 182 -15.95 22.73 -9.20
CA ASN A 182 -16.70 22.51 -7.98
C ASN A 182 -16.84 23.83 -7.24
N THR A 183 -17.93 24.54 -7.54
CA THR A 183 -18.47 25.59 -6.67
C THR A 183 -19.07 24.93 -5.45
N ASP A 184 -18.25 24.66 -4.43
CA ASP A 184 -18.77 24.37 -3.09
C ASP A 184 -19.17 25.71 -2.45
N GLY A 185 -20.48 25.98 -2.51
CA GLY A 185 -21.11 27.04 -1.75
C GLY A 185 -21.03 26.76 -0.25
N SER A 186 -19.94 27.19 0.38
CA SER A 186 -19.95 27.52 1.80
C SER A 186 -20.39 28.97 1.94
N VAL A 187 -21.68 29.20 2.21
CA VAL A 187 -22.14 30.50 2.73
C VAL A 187 -21.66 30.59 4.18
N THR A 188 -20.39 30.95 4.36
CA THR A 188 -19.93 31.50 5.62
C THR A 188 -20.32 32.98 5.60
N ALA A 189 -21.37 33.33 6.34
CA ALA A 189 -21.82 34.70 6.50
C ALA A 189 -20.66 35.57 7.02
N ALA A 190 -20.05 36.34 6.12
CA ALA A 190 -19.11 37.40 6.50
C ALA A 190 -19.93 38.52 7.14
N ILE A 191 -19.94 38.55 8.47
CA ILE A 191 -20.40 39.71 9.24
C ILE A 191 -19.41 40.83 8.96
N PHE A 192 -19.74 41.70 8.00
CA PHE A 192 -19.01 42.94 7.76
C PHE A 192 -19.20 43.86 8.97
N ALA A 193 -18.21 43.88 9.86
CA ALA A 193 -18.05 44.95 10.84
C ALA A 193 -17.33 46.13 10.17
N PRO A 194 -17.93 47.33 10.08
CA PRO A 194 -17.26 48.49 9.50
C PRO A 194 -16.25 49.05 10.50
N LEU A 195 -14.96 48.79 10.27
CA LEU A 195 -13.87 49.50 10.92
C LEU A 195 -13.77 50.90 10.32
N LEU A 196 -14.18 51.88 11.10
CA LEU A 196 -14.08 53.30 10.83
C LEU A 196 -12.58 53.70 10.80
N PHE A 197 -12.00 53.88 9.62
CA PHE A 197 -10.67 54.47 9.47
C PHE A 197 -10.75 55.97 9.73
N ILE A 198 -10.36 56.40 10.93
CA ILE A 198 -10.12 57.82 11.24
C ILE A 198 -8.66 58.14 10.85
N PHE A 199 -8.48 58.76 9.69
CA PHE A 199 -7.22 59.44 9.35
C PHE A 199 -7.23 60.82 10.03
N LEU A 200 -6.49 60.98 11.12
CA LEU A 200 -6.10 62.30 11.62
C LEU A 200 -4.73 62.66 11.04
N ALA A 201 -4.76 63.51 10.01
CA ALA A 201 -3.60 64.27 9.58
C ALA A 201 -3.35 65.40 10.59
N VAL A 202 -2.18 65.40 11.21
CA VAL A 202 -1.67 66.60 11.90
C VAL A 202 -0.29 66.92 11.31
N SER A 203 -0.30 67.91 10.43
CA SER A 203 0.88 68.66 10.00
C SER A 203 1.31 69.58 11.15
N THR A 204 2.62 69.69 11.41
CA THR A 204 3.36 70.89 11.86
C THR A 204 4.80 70.45 12.16
N ILE A 205 5.91 71.17 11.96
CA ILE A 205 6.26 72.46 11.38
C ILE A 205 7.80 72.37 11.17
N MET A 206 8.30 72.89 10.05
CA MET A 206 9.72 73.19 9.85
C MET A 206 10.09 74.51 10.54
N ALA A 207 11.34 74.58 11.02
CA ALA A 207 12.27 75.73 10.99
C ALA A 207 12.79 76.19 12.38
N PRO A 208 13.92 76.92 12.41
CA PRO A 208 15.06 76.94 11.49
C PRO A 208 16.34 76.30 12.08
#